data_AF-A0A965RJ59-F1
#
_entry.id   AF-A0A965RJ59-F1
#
_cell.length_a   1.000
_cell.length_b   1.000
_cell.length_c   1.000
_cell.angle_alpha   90.00
_cell.angle_beta   90.00
_cell.angle_gamma   90.00
#
_symmetry.space_group_name_H-M   'P 1'
#
loop_
_entity.id
_entity.type
_entity.pdbx_description
1 polymer ?
#
loop_
_entity_poly.entity_id
_entity_poly.type
_entity_poly.pdbx_seq_one_letter_code
_entity_poly.pdbx_strand_id
1 'polypeptide(L)'
;MKTKQAPAREIAADFIRRCRADGWMVDVRGQTVTIIRDFAPGDKDAFCECDATAWGLLASLPGRGGSIWGTDGGSVGGHVALTHGRYTLNRSCVGKRVAADILKLVTFFTLKP
;
A
#
# COMPACT_ATOMS: atom_id res chain seq x y z
N MET A 1 -24.26 -10.93 -14.75
CA MET A 1 -23.19 -10.66 -15.75
C MET A 1 -21.85 -10.67 -15.01
N LYS A 2 -20.93 -11.60 -15.27
CA LYS A 2 -19.60 -11.60 -14.62
C LYS A 2 -18.69 -10.67 -15.42
N THR A 3 -18.36 -9.50 -14.88
CA THR A 3 -17.36 -8.61 -15.46
C THR A 3 -16.00 -9.29 -15.46
N LYS A 4 -15.33 -9.33 -16.61
CA LYS A 4 -13.99 -9.89 -16.76
C LYS A 4 -13.01 -8.97 -16.04
N GLN A 5 -12.34 -9.49 -15.02
CA GLN A 5 -11.31 -8.74 -14.30
C GLN A 5 -10.10 -8.49 -15.21
N ALA A 6 -9.50 -7.31 -15.10
CA ALA A 6 -8.28 -6.96 -15.82
C ALA A 6 -7.14 -7.96 -15.51
N PRO A 7 -6.18 -8.16 -16.43
CA PRO A 7 -5.00 -8.98 -16.19
C PRO A 7 -4.25 -8.56 -14.93
N ALA A 8 -3.75 -9.54 -14.17
CA ALA A 8 -3.04 -9.29 -12.89
C ALA A 8 -1.87 -8.30 -13.04
N ARG A 9 -1.15 -8.38 -14.16
CA ARG A 9 -0.05 -7.48 -14.51
C ARG A 9 -0.50 -6.03 -14.68
N GLU A 10 -1.65 -5.79 -15.30
CA GLU A 10 -2.20 -4.44 -15.49
C GLU A 10 -2.63 -3.84 -14.15
N ILE A 11 -3.30 -4.65 -13.31
CA ILE A 11 -3.67 -4.25 -11.94
C ILE A 11 -2.43 -3.90 -11.12
N ALA A 12 -1.39 -4.74 -11.17
CA ALA A 12 -0.15 -4.50 -10.45
C ALA A 12 0.57 -3.23 -10.93
N ALA A 13 0.63 -3.00 -12.25
CA ALA A 13 1.24 -1.82 -12.84
C ALA A 13 0.48 -0.53 -12.47
N ASP A 14 -0.86 -0.55 -12.52
CA ASP A 14 -1.68 0.59 -12.13
C ASP A 14 -1.54 0.92 -10.65
N PHE A 15 -1.57 -0.11 -9.78
CA PHE A 15 -1.37 0.06 -8.35
C PHE A 15 -0.01 0.71 -8.03
N ILE A 16 1.08 0.16 -8.59
CA ILE A 16 2.42 0.73 -8.39
C ILE A 16 2.51 2.17 -8.92
N ARG A 17 1.89 2.45 -10.07
CA ARG A 17 1.85 3.81 -10.64
C ARG A 17 1.17 4.79 -9.69
N ARG A 18 0.00 4.44 -9.15
CA ARG A 18 -0.75 5.27 -8.19
C ARG A 18 0.03 5.47 -6.88
N CYS A 19 0.56 4.39 -6.31
CA CYS A 19 1.42 4.47 -5.12
C CYS A 19 2.58 5.45 -5.33
N ARG A 20 3.30 5.35 -6.46
CA ARG A 20 4.43 6.24 -6.76
C ARG A 20 4.02 7.69 -6.97
N ALA A 21 2.91 7.94 -7.66
CA ALA A 21 2.40 9.29 -7.89
C ALA A 21 2.15 10.03 -6.56
N ASP A 22 1.70 9.29 -5.55
CA ASP A 22 1.36 9.83 -4.23
C ASP A 22 2.49 9.64 -3.19
N GLY A 23 3.70 9.24 -3.62
CA GLY A 23 4.88 9.13 -2.76
C GLY A 23 4.93 7.89 -1.85
N TRP A 24 4.17 6.84 -2.14
CA TRP A 24 4.17 5.59 -1.39
C TRP A 24 5.25 4.62 -1.88
N MET A 25 6.03 4.11 -0.93
CA MET A 25 6.82 2.90 -1.06
C MET A 25 5.92 1.67 -0.89
N VAL A 26 6.29 0.57 -1.53
CA VAL A 26 5.53 -0.69 -1.49
C VAL A 26 6.46 -1.84 -1.11
N ASP A 27 6.03 -2.70 -0.19
CA ASP A 27 6.67 -3.99 0.13
C ASP A 27 5.65 -5.13 -0.08
N VAL A 28 6.13 -6.33 -0.42
CA VAL A 28 5.28 -7.51 -0.62
C VAL A 28 5.88 -8.72 0.06
N ARG A 29 5.11 -9.35 0.93
CA ARG A 29 5.47 -10.61 1.62
C ARG A 29 4.36 -11.64 1.44
N GLY A 30 4.59 -12.61 0.56
CA GLY A 30 3.57 -13.60 0.20
C GLY A 30 2.35 -12.96 -0.48
N GLN A 31 1.20 -12.96 0.21
CA GLN A 31 -0.04 -12.30 -0.24
C GLN A 31 -0.37 -11.03 0.57
N THR A 32 0.60 -10.54 1.33
CA THR A 32 0.50 -9.27 2.07
C THR A 32 1.21 -8.18 1.28
N VAL A 33 0.50 -7.09 1.01
CA VAL A 33 1.06 -5.88 0.42
C VAL A 33 1.07 -4.79 1.49
N THR A 34 2.22 -4.14 1.65
CA THR A 34 2.43 -3.06 2.59
C THR A 34 2.71 -1.79 1.79
N ILE A 35 2.05 -0.68 2.15
CA ILE A 35 2.41 0.65 1.67
C ILE A 35 2.98 1.47 2.81
N ILE A 36 3.99 2.26 2.50
CA ILE A 36 4.73 3.08 3.46
C ILE A 36 4.91 4.47 2.86
N ARG A 37 4.65 5.51 3.63
CA ARG A 37 4.98 6.89 3.26
C ARG A 37 5.61 7.58 4.46
N ASP A 38 6.77 8.18 4.22
CA ASP A 38 7.45 9.00 5.21
C ASP A 38 6.98 10.46 5.05
N PHE A 39 6.93 11.19 6.16
CA PHE A 39 6.56 12.60 6.26
C PHE A 39 7.33 13.26 7.42
N ALA A 40 7.25 14.58 7.57
CA ALA A 40 7.96 15.25 8.66
C ALA A 40 7.37 14.85 10.03
N PRO A 41 8.19 14.48 11.04
CA PRO A 41 7.69 14.25 12.39
C PRO A 41 6.86 15.43 12.92
N GLY A 42 5.68 15.14 13.45
CA GLY A 42 4.73 16.12 13.97
C GLY A 42 3.79 16.75 12.91
N ASP A 43 4.00 16.46 11.62
CA ASP A 43 3.14 16.96 10.54
C ASP A 43 1.79 16.24 10.53
N LYS A 44 0.78 16.91 11.09
CA LYS A 44 -0.58 16.39 11.21
C LYS A 44 -1.31 16.41 9.87
N ASP A 45 -1.01 17.34 8.99
CA ASP A 45 -1.70 17.47 7.70
C ASP A 45 -1.27 16.34 6.78
N ALA A 46 0.04 16.08 6.70
CA ALA A 46 0.57 14.93 5.95
C ALA A 46 0.07 13.59 6.53
N PHE A 47 -0.06 13.48 7.85
CA PHE A 47 -0.67 12.30 8.47
C PHE A 47 -2.14 12.12 8.07
N CYS A 48 -2.95 13.18 8.14
CA CYS A 48 -4.36 13.15 7.76
C CYS A 48 -4.54 12.79 6.28
N GLU A 49 -3.69 13.31 5.40
CA GLU A 49 -3.68 12.92 3.98
C GLU A 49 -3.38 11.43 3.80
N CYS A 50 -2.39 10.90 4.54
CA CYS A 50 -2.08 9.48 4.51
C CYS A 50 -3.28 8.65 4.98
N ASP A 51 -3.89 9.03 6.09
CA ASP A 51 -5.02 8.30 6.69
C ASP A 51 -6.27 8.31 5.80
N ALA A 52 -6.52 9.43 5.10
CA ALA A 52 -7.61 9.56 4.16
C ALA A 52 -7.44 8.71 2.88
N THR A 53 -6.21 8.43 2.46
CA THR A 53 -5.92 7.87 1.12
C THR A 53 -5.43 6.42 1.14
N ALA A 54 -4.65 6.03 2.16
CA ALA A 54 -3.95 4.74 2.24
C ALA A 54 -4.91 3.55 2.15
N TRP A 55 -6.04 3.62 2.84
CA TRP A 55 -7.03 2.56 2.83
C TRP A 55 -7.60 2.32 1.43
N GLY A 56 -7.97 3.38 0.71
CA GLY A 56 -8.52 3.30 -0.64
C GLY A 56 -7.52 2.75 -1.66
N LEU A 57 -6.24 3.09 -1.52
CA LEU A 57 -5.15 2.52 -2.31
C LEU A 57 -5.10 1.00 -2.13
N LEU A 58 -4.96 0.54 -0.88
CA LEU A 58 -4.88 -0.89 -0.61
C LEU A 58 -6.16 -1.62 -0.97
N ALA A 59 -7.34 -1.08 -0.65
CA ALA A 59 -8.65 -1.69 -0.89
C ALA A 59 -8.94 -1.93 -2.38
N SER A 60 -8.33 -1.14 -3.28
CA SER A 60 -8.48 -1.32 -4.73
C SER A 60 -7.88 -2.63 -5.27
N LEU A 61 -6.96 -3.26 -4.52
CA LEU A 61 -6.40 -4.56 -4.92
C LEU A 61 -7.45 -5.68 -4.86
N PRO A 62 -7.39 -6.67 -5.75
CA PRO A 62 -8.27 -7.82 -5.65
C PRO A 62 -7.77 -8.83 -4.62
N GLY A 63 -8.70 -9.48 -3.92
CA GLY A 63 -8.40 -10.49 -2.91
C GLY A 63 -9.67 -11.19 -2.44
N ARG A 64 -9.52 -12.34 -1.79
CA ARG A 64 -10.64 -13.03 -1.12
C ARG A 64 -10.39 -13.00 0.38
N GLY A 65 -11.15 -12.15 1.08
CA GLY A 65 -10.99 -11.94 2.52
C GLY A 65 -9.71 -11.18 2.88
N GLY A 66 -9.23 -11.40 4.11
CA GLY A 66 -8.11 -10.66 4.69
C GLY A 66 -8.54 -9.37 5.40
N SER A 67 -7.56 -8.67 5.95
CA SER A 67 -7.76 -7.43 6.70
C SER A 67 -6.78 -6.37 6.23
N ILE A 68 -7.18 -5.11 6.38
CA ILE A 68 -6.29 -3.95 6.27
C ILE A 68 -5.98 -3.49 7.69
N TRP A 69 -4.69 -3.36 8.01
CA TRP A 69 -4.22 -3.07 9.37
C TRP A 69 -2.86 -2.36 9.36
N GLY A 70 -2.57 -1.59 10.41
CA GLY A 70 -1.34 -0.83 10.53
C GLY A 70 -1.57 0.49 11.26
N THR A 71 -0.93 1.55 10.78
CA THR A 71 -1.18 2.92 11.21
C THR A 71 -2.61 3.32 10.89
N ASP A 72 -3.33 3.82 11.89
CA ASP A 72 -4.59 4.55 11.72
C ASP A 72 -4.68 5.65 12.79
N GLY A 73 -5.52 6.67 12.58
CA GLY A 73 -5.70 7.77 13.55
C GLY A 73 -6.33 7.36 14.89
N GLY A 74 -6.91 6.16 14.98
CA GLY A 74 -7.59 5.65 16.18
C GLY A 74 -6.72 4.79 17.09
N SER A 75 -5.48 4.50 16.70
CA SER A 75 -4.61 3.54 17.39
C SER A 75 -3.29 4.16 17.84
N VAL A 76 -2.55 3.38 18.65
CA VAL A 76 -1.16 3.67 19.01
C VAL A 76 -0.28 3.85 17.76
N GLY A 77 -0.62 3.17 16.66
CA GLY A 77 0.07 3.31 15.38
C GLY A 77 0.02 4.74 14.84
N GLY A 78 -1.11 5.43 14.97
CA GLY A 78 -1.26 6.84 14.57
C GLY A 78 -0.36 7.78 15.38
N HIS A 79 -0.32 7.59 16.70
CA HIS A 79 0.56 8.37 17.57
C HIS A 79 2.05 8.15 17.25
N VAL A 80 2.45 6.90 17.02
CA VAL A 80 3.82 6.55 16.64
C VAL A 80 4.18 7.15 15.28
N ALA A 81 3.27 7.08 14.31
CA ALA A 81 3.46 7.64 12.97
C ALA A 81 3.64 9.16 13.02
N LEU A 82 2.80 9.88 13.78
CA LEU A 82 2.97 11.31 13.99
C LEU A 82 4.30 11.65 14.66
N THR A 83 4.74 10.86 15.64
CA THR A 83 5.99 11.12 16.36
C THR A 83 7.24 10.87 15.51
N HIS A 84 7.21 9.88 14.61
CA HIS A 84 8.40 9.46 13.84
C HIS A 84 8.33 9.80 12.35
N GLY A 85 7.21 10.31 11.87
CA GLY A 85 7.04 10.70 10.46
C GLY A 85 6.92 9.51 9.50
N ARG A 86 6.25 8.41 9.90
CA ARG A 86 6.12 7.22 9.05
C ARG A 86 4.76 6.56 9.16
N TYR A 87 4.01 6.57 8.06
CA TYR A 87 2.74 5.87 7.93
C TYR A 87 2.98 4.49 7.30
N THR A 88 2.43 3.43 7.90
CA THR A 88 2.55 2.06 7.37
C THR A 88 1.22 1.34 7.43
N LEU A 89 0.72 0.89 6.27
CA LEU A 89 -0.53 0.14 6.19
C LEU A 89 -0.35 -1.13 5.39
N ASN A 90 -0.98 -2.21 5.85
CA ASN A 90 -0.84 -3.55 5.30
C ASN A 90 -2.20 -4.04 4.84
N ARG A 91 -2.20 -4.85 3.78
CA ARG A 91 -3.36 -5.62 3.35
C ARG A 91 -2.96 -7.08 3.14
N SER A 92 -3.64 -7.99 3.83
CA SER A 92 -3.49 -9.44 3.61
C SER A 92 -4.44 -9.96 2.52
N CYS A 93 -4.19 -11.20 2.07
CA CYS A 93 -5.01 -11.93 1.10
C CYS A 93 -5.18 -11.22 -0.27
N VAL A 94 -4.20 -10.43 -0.69
CA VAL A 94 -4.12 -9.94 -2.07
C VAL A 94 -3.95 -11.14 -3.00
N GLY A 95 -4.67 -11.14 -4.12
CA GLY A 95 -4.65 -12.26 -5.07
C GLY A 95 -3.23 -12.63 -5.49
N LYS A 96 -2.85 -13.91 -5.28
CA LYS A 96 -1.49 -14.45 -5.50
C LYS A 96 -0.78 -13.95 -6.76
N ARG A 97 -1.48 -13.89 -7.91
CA ARG A 97 -0.88 -13.43 -9.18
C ARG A 97 -0.57 -11.93 -9.15
N VAL A 98 -1.47 -11.12 -8.59
CA VAL A 98 -1.27 -9.67 -8.45
C VAL A 98 -0.13 -9.40 -7.47
N ALA A 99 -0.12 -10.03 -6.29
CA ALA A 99 0.96 -9.87 -5.32
C ALA A 99 2.33 -10.26 -5.92
N ALA A 100 2.40 -11.37 -6.66
CA ALA A 100 3.63 -11.79 -7.34
C ALA A 100 4.10 -10.79 -8.42
N ASP A 101 3.18 -10.20 -9.19
CA ASP A 101 3.54 -9.20 -10.20
C ASP A 101 3.92 -7.85 -9.56
N ILE A 102 3.28 -7.44 -8.46
CA ILE A 102 3.71 -6.29 -7.66
C ILE A 102 5.14 -6.53 -7.17
N LEU A 103 5.42 -7.69 -6.56
CA LEU A 103 6.76 -8.04 -6.06
C LEU A 103 7.84 -7.87 -7.14
N LYS A 104 7.60 -8.37 -8.36
CA LYS A 104 8.53 -8.17 -9.49
C LYS A 104 8.75 -6.68 -9.79
N LEU A 105 7.68 -5.89 -9.81
CA LEU A 105 7.73 -4.45 -10.10
C LEU A 105 8.38 -3.62 -8.99
N VAL A 106 8.45 -4.09 -7.74
CA VAL A 106 9.24 -3.41 -6.70
C VAL A 106 10.69 -3.86 -6.71
N THR A 107 10.97 -5.17 -6.82
CA THR A 107 12.36 -5.69 -6.85
C THR A 107 13.16 -5.20 -8.06
N PHE A 108 12.51 -5.06 -9.23
CA PHE A 108 13.21 -4.61 -10.44
C PHE A 108 13.74 -3.16 -10.33
N PHE A 109 13.19 -2.36 -9.41
CA PHE A 109 13.56 -0.95 -9.28
C PHE A 109 14.53 -0.68 -8.12
N THR A 110 14.61 -1.56 -7.11
CA THR A 110 15.65 -1.51 -6.07
C THR A 110 17.03 -1.94 -6.58
N LEU A 111 17.13 -2.47 -7.81
CA LEU A 111 18.37 -2.96 -8.43
C LEU A 111 18.96 -2.00 -9.48
N LYS A 112 18.45 -0.78 -9.64
CA LYS A 112 19.11 0.22 -10.48
C LYS A 112 20.04 1.09 -9.60
N PRO A 113 21.37 0.99 -9.77
CA PRO A 113 22.31 1.93 -9.14
C PRO A 113 22.15 3.35 -9.70
#